data_AF-A0A972GP67-F1
#
_entry.id   AF-A0A972GP67-F1
#
_cell.length_a   1.000
_cell.length_b   1.000
_cell.length_c   1.000
_cell.angle_alpha   90.00
_cell.angle_beta   90.00
_cell.angle_gamma   90.00
#
_symmetry.space_group_name_H-M   'P 1'
#
loop_
_entity.id
_entity.type
_entity.pdbx_description
1 polymer ?
#
loop_
_entity_poly.entity_id
_entity_poly.type
_entity_poly.pdbx_seq_one_letter_code
_entity_poly.pdbx_strand_id
1 'polypeptide(L)'
;MKLRMKQIISFFLAAVLLLSGLFPAGTGTGNAAPQADWEPVDIRGFTLGEANLLGFQINQDIPYVAYMVRKFIWQMGSYTYKLMVLKYENGGWLEVGNTESLEAGGQS
;
A
#
# COMPACT_ATOMS: atom_id res chain seq x y z
N MET A 1 -14.28 59.97 -24.87
CA MET A 1 -14.25 58.56 -25.34
C MET A 1 -14.57 57.65 -24.15
N LYS A 2 -15.81 57.16 -24.03
CA LYS A 2 -16.25 56.28 -22.92
C LYS A 2 -16.22 54.84 -23.42
N LEU A 3 -15.18 54.07 -23.07
CA LEU A 3 -15.21 52.62 -23.29
C LEU A 3 -16.22 51.99 -22.32
N ARG A 4 -17.07 51.11 -22.83
CA ARG A 4 -18.02 50.36 -21.99
C ARG A 4 -17.27 49.19 -21.35
N MET A 5 -17.41 49.03 -20.03
CA MET A 5 -16.65 48.10 -19.18
C MET A 5 -16.56 46.64 -19.70
N LYS A 6 -17.54 46.19 -20.49
CA LYS A 6 -17.54 44.87 -21.14
C LYS A 6 -16.46 44.69 -22.22
N GLN A 7 -16.02 45.78 -22.89
CA GLN A 7 -14.96 45.72 -23.90
C GLN A 7 -13.56 45.66 -23.27
N ILE A 8 -13.35 46.30 -22.10
CA ILE A 8 -12.07 46.26 -21.38
C ILE A 8 -11.81 44.89 -20.76
N ILE A 9 -12.86 44.24 -20.23
CA ILE A 9 -12.77 42.88 -19.67
C ILE A 9 -12.45 41.86 -20.78
N SER A 10 -13.00 42.03 -21.98
CA SER A 10 -12.73 41.14 -23.12
C SER A 10 -11.30 41.26 -23.67
N PHE A 11 -10.70 42.47 -23.61
CA PHE A 11 -9.29 42.66 -23.97
C PHE A 11 -8.32 42.11 -22.92
N PHE A 12 -8.65 42.21 -21.63
CA PHE A 12 -7.83 41.61 -20.57
C PHE A 12 -7.91 40.08 -20.57
N LEU A 13 -9.05 39.48 -20.89
CA LEU A 13 -9.20 38.02 -20.96
C LEU A 13 -8.49 37.41 -22.19
N ALA A 14 -8.44 38.13 -23.32
CA ALA A 14 -7.69 37.71 -24.50
C ALA A 14 -6.17 37.91 -24.35
N ALA A 15 -5.71 38.95 -23.66
CA ALA A 15 -4.29 39.20 -23.43
C ALA A 15 -3.68 38.22 -22.39
N VAL A 16 -4.46 37.80 -21.39
CA VAL A 16 -4.01 36.78 -20.41
C VAL A 16 -3.93 35.38 -21.03
N LEU A 17 -4.72 35.07 -22.06
CA LEU A 17 -4.65 33.80 -22.79
C LEU A 17 -3.57 33.74 -23.87
N LEU A 18 -3.05 34.89 -24.32
CA LEU A 18 -1.96 34.94 -25.31
C LEU A 18 -0.56 34.98 -24.69
N LEU A 19 -0.43 35.18 -23.37
CA LEU A 19 0.86 35.28 -22.68
C LEU A 19 1.30 34.02 -21.91
N SER A 20 0.58 32.90 -22.04
CA SER A 20 0.98 31.61 -21.44
C SER A 20 1.53 30.59 -22.46
N GLY A 21 1.57 30.96 -23.75
CA GLY A 21 1.91 30.04 -24.84
C GLY A 21 3.36 29.99 -25.29
N LEU A 22 4.31 30.65 -24.59
CA LEU A 22 5.71 30.73 -25.04
C LEU A 22 6.70 30.32 -23.95
N PHE A 23 6.51 29.14 -23.36
CA PHE A 23 7.65 28.40 -22.85
C PHE A 23 8.09 27.46 -23.96
N PRO A 24 9.31 27.58 -24.52
CA PRO A 24 9.86 26.50 -25.31
C PRO A 24 9.84 25.28 -24.40
N ALA A 25 8.98 24.31 -24.71
CA ALA A 25 8.98 23.04 -24.03
C ALA A 25 10.36 22.42 -24.29
N GLY A 26 11.28 22.66 -23.36
CA GLY A 26 12.48 21.86 -23.27
C GLY A 26 12.01 20.43 -23.23
N THR A 27 12.58 19.59 -24.10
CA THR A 27 12.39 18.14 -24.07
C THR A 27 13.10 17.53 -22.86
N GLY A 28 13.00 18.19 -21.71
CA GLY A 28 13.10 17.54 -20.42
C GLY A 28 11.86 16.68 -20.29
N THR A 29 11.86 15.53 -20.98
CA THR A 29 11.26 14.32 -20.46
C THR A 29 12.01 14.01 -19.18
N GLY A 30 11.76 14.82 -18.14
CA GLY A 30 11.85 14.34 -16.78
C GLY A 30 10.83 13.23 -16.78
N ASN A 31 11.31 12.01 -17.00
CA ASN A 31 10.58 10.81 -16.72
C ASN A 31 10.23 10.95 -15.24
N ALA A 32 9.07 11.54 -14.94
CA ALA A 32 8.43 11.35 -13.66
C ALA A 32 8.42 9.83 -13.52
N ALA A 33 9.20 9.32 -12.56
CA ALA A 33 9.23 7.90 -12.29
C ALA A 33 7.77 7.43 -12.29
N PRO A 34 7.43 6.35 -13.03
CA PRO A 34 6.05 5.92 -13.14
C PRO A 34 5.44 5.91 -11.75
N GLN A 35 4.32 6.62 -11.60
CA GLN A 35 3.57 6.61 -10.35
C GLN A 35 3.33 5.14 -10.03
N ALA A 36 3.91 4.66 -8.93
CA ALA A 36 3.71 3.29 -8.51
C ALA A 36 2.23 3.17 -8.14
N ASP A 37 1.44 2.59 -9.05
CA ASP A 37 0.06 2.24 -8.78
C ASP A 37 0.08 1.12 -7.75
N TRP A 38 -0.30 1.45 -6.52
CA TRP A 38 -0.47 0.47 -5.47
C TRP A 38 -1.70 -0.37 -5.78
N GLU A 39 -1.50 -1.66 -6.03
CA GLU A 39 -2.59 -2.63 -6.12
C GLU A 39 -2.73 -3.41 -4.81
N PRO A 40 -3.97 -3.75 -4.38
CA PRO A 40 -4.18 -4.67 -3.29
C PRO A 40 -3.54 -6.03 -3.58
N VAL A 41 -2.70 -6.48 -2.65
CA VAL A 41 -1.90 -7.71 -2.80
C VAL A 41 -2.75 -8.98 -2.60
N ASP A 42 -3.93 -8.87 -1.98
CA ASP A 42 -4.95 -9.93 -1.86
C ASP A 42 -6.30 -9.35 -1.33
N ILE A 43 -7.41 -10.08 -1.49
CA ILE A 43 -8.73 -9.79 -0.89
C ILE A 43 -8.91 -10.39 0.51
N ARG A 44 -8.06 -11.36 0.90
CA ARG A 44 -8.14 -12.03 2.19
C ARG A 44 -7.29 -11.30 3.22
N GLY A 45 -7.93 -10.82 4.29
CA GLY A 45 -7.19 -10.40 5.48
C GLY A 45 -6.34 -11.56 6.01
N PHE A 46 -5.15 -11.24 6.53
CA PHE A 46 -4.17 -12.21 7.06
C PHE A 46 -4.77 -13.23 8.05
N THR A 47 -5.84 -12.85 8.75
CA THR A 47 -6.56 -13.67 9.74
C THR A 47 -8.03 -13.25 9.80
N LEU A 48 -8.91 -14.19 10.16
CA LEU A 48 -10.34 -13.94 10.42
C LEU A 48 -10.61 -13.27 11.79
N GLY A 49 -9.59 -13.19 12.64
CA GLY A 49 -9.66 -12.60 13.98
C GLY A 49 -8.55 -11.58 14.23
N GLU A 50 -8.48 -11.11 15.48
CA GLU A 50 -7.53 -10.10 15.94
C GLU A 50 -6.07 -10.54 15.75
N ALA A 51 -5.29 -9.68 15.07
CA ALA A 51 -3.86 -9.81 14.90
C ALA A 51 -3.15 -8.75 15.75
N ASN A 52 -2.23 -9.20 16.59
CA ASN A 52 -1.43 -8.36 17.47
C ASN A 52 0.07 -8.61 17.22
N LEU A 53 0.91 -7.68 17.67
CA LEU A 53 2.37 -7.81 17.63
C LEU A 53 2.91 -8.10 16.22
N LEU A 54 2.54 -7.24 15.27
CA LEU A 54 2.94 -7.34 13.87
C LEU A 54 4.43 -7.02 13.69
N GLY A 55 5.16 -7.92 13.08
CA GLY A 55 6.50 -7.72 12.53
C GLY A 55 6.48 -7.86 11.02
N PHE A 56 7.19 -6.98 10.32
CA PHE A 56 7.33 -7.02 8.86
C PHE A 56 8.80 -6.92 8.49
N GLN A 57 9.24 -7.78 7.58
CA GLN A 57 10.61 -7.77 7.06
C GLN A 57 10.62 -8.17 5.59
N ILE A 58 11.50 -7.57 4.80
CA ILE A 58 11.81 -8.03 3.45
C ILE A 58 13.18 -8.73 3.50
N ASN A 59 13.24 -9.96 3.04
CA ASN A 59 14.48 -10.73 2.91
C ASN A 59 14.59 -11.28 1.49
N GLN A 60 15.64 -10.92 0.76
CA GLN A 60 15.87 -11.33 -0.63
C GLN A 60 14.65 -11.10 -1.52
N ASP A 61 14.09 -9.89 -1.47
CA ASP A 61 12.89 -9.45 -2.20
C ASP A 61 11.59 -10.21 -1.85
N ILE A 62 11.62 -11.09 -0.84
CA ILE A 62 10.45 -11.80 -0.34
C ILE A 62 9.96 -11.09 0.93
N PRO A 63 8.71 -10.60 0.95
CA PRO A 63 8.07 -10.07 2.16
C PRO A 63 7.74 -11.19 3.14
N TYR A 64 8.02 -10.95 4.42
CA TYR A 64 7.64 -11.78 5.55
C TYR A 64 6.81 -10.97 6.55
N VAL A 65 5.75 -11.58 7.06
CA VAL A 65 4.91 -11.02 8.12
C VAL A 65 4.85 -12.02 9.26
N ALA A 66 5.18 -11.57 10.46
CA ALA A 66 4.96 -12.31 11.69
C ALA A 66 3.88 -11.60 12.52
N TYR A 67 2.94 -12.35 13.07
CA TYR A 67 1.89 -11.78 13.92
C TYR A 67 1.38 -12.81 14.92
N MET A 68 0.84 -12.35 16.05
CA MET A 68 0.10 -13.17 16.99
C MET A 68 -1.38 -13.09 16.68
N VAL A 69 -1.99 -14.23 16.41
CA VAL A 69 -3.45 -14.34 16.24
C VAL A 69 -4.10 -14.78 17.54
N ARG A 70 -5.17 -14.08 17.93
CA ARG A 70 -6.02 -14.48 19.05
C ARG A 70 -7.06 -15.47 18.56
N LYS A 71 -7.04 -16.70 19.09
CA LYS A 71 -7.98 -17.78 18.73
C LYS A 71 -8.79 -18.21 19.94
N PHE A 72 -10.11 -18.23 19.78
CA PHE A 72 -10.98 -18.82 20.79
C PHE A 72 -10.94 -20.35 20.69
N ILE A 73 -10.73 -21.02 21.83
CA ILE A 73 -10.71 -22.48 21.92
C ILE A 73 -11.97 -22.92 22.67
N TRP A 74 -12.94 -23.43 21.91
CA TRP A 74 -14.24 -23.85 22.44
C TRP A 74 -14.14 -24.90 23.54
N GLN A 75 -13.18 -25.84 23.42
CA GLN A 75 -12.96 -26.90 24.42
C GLN A 75 -12.52 -26.37 25.78
N MET A 76 -11.86 -25.21 25.82
CA MET A 76 -11.30 -24.61 27.03
C MET A 76 -12.10 -23.39 27.51
N GLY A 77 -13.08 -22.93 26.73
CA GLY A 77 -13.83 -21.70 27.02
C GLY A 77 -12.94 -20.46 27.13
N SER A 78 -11.76 -20.47 26.49
CA SER A 78 -10.72 -19.46 26.68
C SER A 78 -10.09 -19.04 25.36
N TYR A 79 -9.39 -17.90 25.38
CA TYR A 79 -8.60 -17.42 24.26
C TYR A 79 -7.15 -17.82 24.43
N THR A 80 -6.54 -18.27 23.33
CA THR A 80 -5.10 -18.48 23.23
C THR A 80 -4.52 -17.56 22.15
N TYR A 81 -3.21 -17.35 22.21
CA TYR A 81 -2.48 -16.66 21.16
C TYR A 81 -1.57 -17.63 20.44
N LYS A 82 -1.52 -17.53 19.11
CA LYS A 82 -0.61 -18.30 18.27
C LYS A 82 0.25 -17.37 17.46
N LEU A 83 1.56 -17.59 17.47
CA LEU A 83 2.46 -16.95 16.51
C LEU A 83 2.24 -17.59 15.14
N MET A 84 2.09 -16.74 14.13
CA MET A 84 1.99 -17.06 12.72
C MET A 84 3.10 -16.32 11.97
N VAL A 85 3.74 -16.98 11.02
CA VAL A 85 4.73 -16.41 10.10
C VAL A 85 4.33 -16.76 8.68
N LEU A 86 4.15 -15.74 7.85
CA LEU A 86 3.81 -15.85 6.45
C LEU A 86 4.91 -15.25 5.58
N LYS A 87 5.12 -15.79 4.39
CA LYS A 87 5.93 -15.18 3.32
C LYS A 87 5.09 -14.94 2.08
N TYR A 88 5.38 -13.89 1.32
CA TYR A 88 4.68 -13.61 0.06
C TYR A 88 5.50 -14.09 -1.15
N GLU A 89 4.99 -15.07 -1.87
CA GLU A 89 5.61 -15.63 -3.08
C GLU A 89 4.53 -15.97 -4.11
N ASN A 90 4.85 -15.86 -5.39
CA ASN A 90 3.98 -16.28 -6.50
C ASN A 90 2.56 -15.68 -6.46
N GLY A 91 2.42 -14.44 -5.97
CA GLY A 91 1.13 -13.76 -5.91
C GLY A 91 0.28 -14.09 -4.69
N GLY A 92 0.83 -14.72 -3.65
CA GLY A 92 0.07 -15.08 -2.45
C GLY A 92 0.90 -15.23 -1.18
N TRP A 93 0.21 -15.18 -0.03
CA TRP A 93 0.79 -15.42 1.28
C TRP A 93 0.81 -16.91 1.62
N LEU A 94 1.99 -17.42 1.96
CA LEU A 94 2.26 -18.81 2.32
C LEU A 94 2.68 -18.89 3.78
N GLU A 95 2.10 -19.81 4.54
CA GLU A 95 2.51 -20.08 5.91
C GLU A 95 3.85 -20.82 5.96
N VAL A 96 4.79 -20.26 6.73
CA VAL A 96 6.16 -20.80 6.88
C VAL A 96 6.55 -21.06 8.32
N GLY A 97 5.72 -20.68 9.28
CA GLY A 97 5.94 -20.98 10.68
C GLY A 97 4.71 -20.72 11.52
N ASN A 98 4.46 -21.61 12.47
CA ASN A 98 3.46 -21.42 13.50
C ASN A 98 3.93 -22.04 14.83
N THR A 99 3.29 -21.65 15.93
CA THR A 99 3.61 -22.16 17.27
C THR A 99 3.42 -23.68 17.43
N GLU A 100 2.55 -24.32 16.64
CA GLU A 100 2.38 -25.79 16.65
C GLU A 100 3.58 -26.51 16.00
N SER A 101 4.17 -25.92 14.96
CA SER A 101 5.34 -26.46 14.26
C SER A 101 6.62 -26.37 15.10
N LEU A 102 6.70 -25.39 16.00
CA LEU A 102 7.84 -25.21 16.91
C LEU A 102 7.84 -26.23 18.07
N GLU A 103 6.67 -26.72 18.49
CA GLU A 103 6.56 -27.77 19.51
C GLU A 103 6.93 -29.16 18.95
N ALA A 104 6.71 -29.40 17.66
CA ALA A 104 7.09 -30.64 16.99
C ALA A 104 8.61 -30.77 16.74
N GLY A 105 9.36 -29.64 16.75
CA GLY A 105 10.81 -29.62 16.56
C GLY A 105 11.64 -29.81 17.83
N GLY A 106 11.00 -29.99 18.99
CA GLY A 106 11.64 -30.16 20.30
C GLY A 106 11.92 -31.62 20.70
N GLN A 107 11.72 -32.57 19.81
CA GLN A 107 12.10 -33.98 20.00
C GLN A 107 13.23 -34.31 19.00
N SER A 108 14.47 -34.02 19.38
CA SER A 108 15.68 -34.56 18.75
C SER A 108 16.52 -35.29 19.77
#